data_AF-A0A945W1Y7-F1
#
_entry.id   AF-A0A945W1Y7-F1
#
_cell.length_a   1.000
_cell.length_b   1.000
_cell.length_c   1.000
_cell.angle_alpha   90.00
_cell.angle_beta   90.00
_cell.angle_gamma   90.00
#
_symmetry.space_group_name_H-M   'P 1'
#
loop_
_entity.id
_entity.type
_entity.pdbx_description
1 polymer ?
#
loop_
_entity_poly.entity_id
_entity_poly.type
_entity_poly.pdbx_seq_one_letter_code
_entity_poly.pdbx_strand_id
1 'polypeptide(L)'
;MTKITKAIKALVTQYISGVNYHPSSAYDINNGLCEEFAMIIDEQIEGAYMSWGDQLDDKFWGMARDHRIYRWAEEHAFGHCFIIFKDRYYDSEAPEGVDHPKDLPFYVRRLAYALKHIDETSEEFWARIQRENPDNDWSTD
;
A
#
# COMPACT_ATOMS: atom_id res chain seq x y z
N MET A 1 21.83 12.93 -3.42
CA MET A 1 21.15 11.61 -3.42
C MET A 1 21.56 10.84 -2.18
N THR A 2 20.60 10.42 -1.36
CA THR A 2 20.83 9.74 -0.07
C THR A 2 21.35 8.30 -0.28
N LYS A 3 21.86 7.66 0.79
CA LYS A 3 22.32 6.25 0.75
C LYS A 3 21.17 5.31 0.36
N ILE A 4 19.99 5.49 0.96
CA ILE A 4 18.81 4.66 0.69
C ILE A 4 18.33 4.78 -0.77
N THR A 5 18.25 6.00 -1.32
CA THR A 5 17.83 6.19 -2.72
C THR A 5 18.77 5.48 -3.69
N LYS A 6 20.09 5.49 -3.43
CA LYS A 6 21.05 4.74 -4.24
C LYS A 6 20.81 3.24 -4.15
N ALA A 7 20.59 2.71 -2.93
CA ALA A 7 20.36 1.29 -2.70
C ALA A 7 19.10 0.81 -3.40
N ILE A 8 17.98 1.53 -3.25
CA ILE A 8 16.70 1.20 -3.91
C ILE A 8 16.88 1.19 -5.43
N LYS A 9 17.46 2.25 -6.02
CA LYS A 9 17.68 2.29 -7.48
C LYS A 9 18.57 1.16 -7.98
N ALA A 10 19.63 0.83 -7.22
CA ALA A 10 20.51 -0.28 -7.55
C ALA A 10 19.77 -1.62 -7.48
N LEU A 11 18.95 -1.83 -6.44
CA LEU A 11 18.19 -3.06 -6.27
C LEU A 11 17.11 -3.21 -7.34
N VAL A 12 16.38 -2.14 -7.68
CA VAL A 12 15.43 -2.12 -8.80
C VAL A 12 16.13 -2.52 -10.11
N THR A 13 17.32 -1.96 -10.36
CA THR A 13 18.11 -2.31 -11.55
C THR A 13 18.48 -3.80 -11.56
N GLN A 14 18.92 -4.34 -10.41
CA GLN A 14 19.24 -5.76 -10.27
C GLN A 14 18.03 -6.66 -10.56
N TYR A 15 16.89 -6.35 -9.95
CA TYR A 15 15.63 -7.08 -10.15
C TYR A 15 15.18 -7.08 -11.61
N ILE A 16 15.29 -5.94 -12.32
CA ILE A 16 14.88 -5.84 -13.73
C ILE A 16 15.88 -6.54 -14.67
N SER A 17 17.16 -6.53 -14.33
CA SER A 17 18.23 -7.04 -15.21
C SER A 17 18.46 -8.55 -15.16
N GLY A 18 17.85 -9.27 -14.21
CA GLY A 18 18.12 -10.69 -14.05
C GLY A 18 17.50 -11.54 -15.16
N VAL A 19 17.93 -12.81 -15.26
CA VAL A 19 17.77 -13.63 -16.47
C VAL A 19 16.58 -14.60 -16.44
N ASN A 20 15.93 -14.88 -15.30
CA ASN A 20 15.10 -16.09 -15.21
C ASN A 20 13.64 -16.01 -14.71
N TYR A 21 13.09 -14.90 -14.21
CA TYR A 21 11.62 -14.69 -14.08
C TYR A 21 11.40 -13.27 -13.53
N HIS A 22 11.87 -12.26 -14.26
CA HIS A 22 12.09 -10.94 -13.66
C HIS A 22 10.91 -9.99 -13.82
N PRO A 23 10.60 -9.21 -12.77
CA PRO A 23 9.77 -8.04 -12.93
C PRO A 23 10.38 -7.15 -14.03
N SER A 24 9.55 -6.68 -14.96
CA SER A 24 10.00 -5.83 -16.08
C SER A 24 10.10 -4.36 -15.69
N SER A 25 9.62 -4.02 -14.50
CA SER A 25 9.50 -2.65 -14.01
C SER A 25 9.49 -2.60 -12.48
N ALA A 26 9.69 -1.40 -11.92
CA ALA A 26 9.45 -1.14 -10.50
C ALA A 26 8.00 -1.49 -10.09
N TYR A 27 7.03 -1.20 -10.95
CA TYR A 27 5.65 -1.61 -10.72
C TYR A 27 5.51 -3.12 -10.48
N ASP A 28 6.16 -3.95 -11.28
CA ASP A 28 6.08 -5.41 -11.14
C ASP A 28 6.71 -5.90 -9.82
N ILE A 29 7.78 -5.23 -9.35
CA ILE A 29 8.36 -5.50 -8.03
C ILE A 29 7.31 -5.25 -6.95
N ASN A 30 6.67 -4.08 -6.97
CA ASN A 30 5.63 -3.72 -6.01
C ASN A 30 4.40 -4.66 -6.03
N ASN A 31 4.16 -5.39 -7.13
CA ASN A 31 2.99 -6.25 -7.32
C ASN A 31 3.29 -7.76 -7.23
N GLY A 32 4.42 -8.14 -6.64
CA GLY A 32 4.70 -9.56 -6.39
C GLY A 32 5.94 -9.85 -5.55
N LEU A 33 6.87 -8.90 -5.46
CA LEU A 33 8.15 -9.06 -4.79
C LEU A 33 8.42 -7.96 -3.76
N CYS A 34 7.38 -7.22 -3.33
CA CYS A 34 7.52 -6.06 -2.45
C CYS A 34 8.10 -6.42 -1.08
N GLU A 35 7.74 -7.59 -0.52
CA GLU A 35 8.27 -8.08 0.74
C GLU A 35 9.77 -8.37 0.66
N GLU A 36 10.19 -9.23 -0.28
CA GLU A 36 11.60 -9.56 -0.49
C GLU A 36 12.44 -8.31 -0.79
N PHE A 37 11.89 -7.41 -1.61
CA PHE A 37 12.53 -6.15 -1.92
C PHE A 37 12.73 -5.26 -0.68
N ALA A 38 11.69 -5.10 0.14
CA ALA A 38 11.75 -4.28 1.34
C ALA A 38 12.70 -4.87 2.40
N MET A 39 12.66 -6.19 2.58
CA MET A 39 13.55 -6.92 3.49
C MET A 39 15.03 -6.71 3.13
N ILE A 40 15.39 -6.81 1.84
CA ILE A 40 16.78 -6.58 1.41
C ILE A 40 17.25 -5.15 1.73
N ILE A 41 16.38 -4.14 1.57
CA ILE A 41 16.73 -2.75 1.88
C ILE A 41 16.86 -2.52 3.39
N ASP A 42 15.94 -3.09 4.19
CA ASP A 42 15.98 -3.09 5.65
C ASP A 42 17.34 -3.62 6.16
N GLU A 43 17.75 -4.80 5.69
CA GLU A 43 19.04 -5.41 6.05
C GLU A 43 20.27 -4.59 5.62
N GLN A 44 20.18 -3.85 4.52
CA GLN A 44 21.34 -3.11 3.95
C GLN A 44 21.51 -1.70 4.51
N ILE A 45 20.43 -1.08 5.00
CA ILE A 45 20.41 0.33 5.37
C ILE A 45 20.09 0.46 6.86
N GLU A 46 21.14 0.68 7.66
CA GLU A 46 21.00 0.98 9.09
C GLU A 46 19.97 2.10 9.34
N GLY A 47 18.97 1.79 10.17
CA GLY A 47 17.88 2.68 10.54
C GLY A 47 16.72 2.73 9.54
N ALA A 48 16.78 1.99 8.43
CA ALA A 48 15.60 1.64 7.67
C ALA A 48 14.91 0.45 8.33
N TYR A 49 13.60 0.31 8.13
CA TYR A 49 12.87 -0.90 8.47
C TYR A 49 11.72 -1.11 7.51
N MET A 50 11.40 -2.37 7.22
CA MET A 50 10.23 -2.73 6.41
C MET A 50 8.94 -2.63 7.24
N SER A 51 7.83 -2.28 6.58
CA SER A 51 6.51 -2.28 7.20
C SER A 51 5.44 -2.66 6.18
N TRP A 52 4.44 -3.39 6.67
CA TRP A 52 3.24 -3.72 5.92
C TRP A 52 2.16 -2.65 6.11
N GLY A 53 1.29 -2.49 5.12
CA GLY A 53 0.20 -1.53 5.19
C GLY A 53 -0.78 -1.75 6.36
N ASP A 54 -0.93 -2.99 6.82
CA ASP A 54 -1.79 -3.37 7.96
C ASP A 54 -1.17 -3.04 9.34
N GLN A 55 0.11 -2.69 9.38
CA GLN A 55 0.80 -2.27 10.59
C GLN A 55 0.62 -0.78 10.90
N LEU A 56 0.01 -0.02 9.98
CA LEU A 56 -0.33 1.39 10.19
C LEU A 56 -1.75 1.53 10.76
N ASP A 57 -1.94 2.49 11.67
CA ASP A 57 -3.19 2.61 12.44
C ASP A 57 -4.41 3.07 11.60
N ASP A 58 -5.61 2.82 12.13
CA ASP A 58 -6.87 3.20 11.46
C ASP A 58 -7.00 4.70 11.20
N LYS A 59 -6.40 5.51 12.07
CA LYS A 59 -6.42 6.97 11.95
C LYS A 59 -5.53 7.43 10.79
N PHE A 60 -4.41 6.75 10.59
CA PHE A 60 -3.44 6.96 9.53
C PHE A 60 -4.09 6.74 8.17
N TRP A 61 -4.87 5.65 8.03
CA TRP A 61 -5.64 5.39 6.81
C TRP A 61 -6.90 6.27 6.68
N GLY A 62 -7.33 6.95 7.74
CA GLY A 62 -8.58 7.71 7.77
C GLY A 62 -9.82 6.82 7.91
N MET A 63 -9.62 5.56 8.30
CA MET A 63 -10.63 4.50 8.44
C MET A 63 -11.58 4.76 9.62
N ALA A 64 -11.16 5.54 10.62
CA ALA A 64 -11.98 5.89 11.78
C ALA A 64 -13.27 6.69 11.44
N ARG A 65 -13.43 7.16 10.20
CA ARG A 65 -14.59 7.96 9.78
C ARG A 65 -15.45 7.31 8.70
N ASP A 66 -14.98 6.22 8.08
CA ASP A 66 -15.67 5.61 6.95
C ASP A 66 -15.28 4.13 6.80
N HIS A 67 -16.22 3.24 7.11
CA HIS A 67 -16.05 1.79 7.01
C HIS A 67 -15.82 1.31 5.56
N ARG A 68 -16.17 2.11 4.54
CA ARG A 68 -15.84 1.83 3.13
C ARG A 68 -14.34 1.92 2.88
N ILE A 69 -13.67 2.83 3.60
CA ILE A 69 -12.20 2.97 3.54
C ILE A 69 -11.52 1.81 4.27
N TYR A 70 -12.16 1.23 5.29
CA TYR A 70 -11.62 0.05 5.99
C TYR A 70 -11.55 -1.18 5.08
N ARG A 71 -12.65 -1.54 4.42
CA ARG A 71 -12.67 -2.65 3.45
C ARG A 71 -11.66 -2.41 2.32
N TRP A 72 -11.56 -1.17 1.85
CA TRP A 72 -10.53 -0.81 0.87
C TRP A 72 -9.12 -1.09 1.38
N ALA A 73 -8.78 -0.62 2.58
CA ALA A 73 -7.44 -0.83 3.12
C ALA A 73 -7.13 -2.32 3.31
N GLU A 74 -8.11 -3.11 3.74
CA GLU A 74 -7.98 -4.57 3.87
C GLU A 74 -7.73 -5.26 2.52
N GLU A 75 -8.53 -4.93 1.50
CA GLU A 75 -8.43 -5.57 0.18
C GLU A 75 -7.22 -5.06 -0.63
N HIS A 76 -6.75 -3.85 -0.36
CA HIS A 76 -5.85 -3.13 -1.26
C HIS A 76 -4.62 -2.54 -0.60
N ALA A 77 -4.65 -2.12 0.66
CA ALA A 77 -3.50 -1.49 1.30
C ALA A 77 -2.63 -2.49 2.09
N PHE A 78 -3.25 -3.48 2.72
CA PHE A 78 -2.60 -4.40 3.65
C PHE A 78 -1.62 -5.36 2.96
N GLY A 79 -1.91 -5.76 1.72
CA GLY A 79 -1.05 -6.65 0.93
C GLY A 79 0.19 -6.00 0.32
N HIS A 80 0.69 -4.88 0.85
CA HIS A 80 1.88 -4.21 0.33
C HIS A 80 2.87 -3.89 1.44
N CYS A 81 4.13 -4.17 1.14
CA CYS A 81 5.26 -3.87 2.00
C CYS A 81 6.09 -2.73 1.43
N PHE A 82 6.48 -1.79 2.29
CA PHE A 82 7.30 -0.62 1.95
C PHE A 82 8.38 -0.41 3.03
N ILE A 83 9.29 0.54 2.80
CA ILE A 83 10.39 0.87 3.71
C ILE A 83 10.12 2.21 4.38
N ILE A 84 10.38 2.29 5.69
CA ILE A 84 10.38 3.54 6.47
C ILE A 84 11.84 3.89 6.79
N PHE A 85 12.24 5.13 6.49
CA PHE A 85 13.57 5.63 6.83
C PHE A 85 13.55 7.15 7.03
N LYS A 86 13.96 7.60 8.22
CA LYS A 86 13.99 9.04 8.58
C LYS A 86 12.67 9.76 8.27
N ASP A 87 11.56 9.19 8.75
CA ASP A 87 10.20 9.72 8.59
C ASP A 87 9.75 9.89 7.13
N ARG A 88 10.36 9.13 6.21
CA ARG A 88 9.97 9.05 4.81
C ARG A 88 9.69 7.61 4.43
N TYR A 89 8.91 7.46 3.36
CA TYR A 89 8.37 6.18 2.92
C TYR A 89 8.84 5.87 1.52
N TYR A 90 9.30 4.65 1.30
CA TYR A 90 9.95 4.25 0.07
C TYR A 90 9.43 2.90 -0.40
N ASP A 91 9.40 2.72 -1.70
CA ASP A 91 9.21 1.42 -2.35
C ASP A 91 10.05 1.40 -3.64
N SER A 92 9.81 0.41 -4.50
CA SER A 92 10.53 0.32 -5.77
C SER A 92 10.17 1.43 -6.77
N GLU A 93 8.98 2.05 -6.67
CA GLU A 93 8.48 3.10 -7.56
C GLU A 93 8.76 4.53 -7.05
N ALA A 94 9.06 4.70 -5.76
CA ALA A 94 9.38 5.96 -5.11
C ALA A 94 10.77 5.92 -4.42
N PRO A 95 11.88 5.79 -5.18
CA PRO A 95 13.21 5.67 -4.61
C PRO A 95 13.71 6.95 -3.90
N GLU A 96 13.18 8.12 -4.24
CA GLU A 96 13.41 9.38 -3.53
C GLU A 96 12.65 9.48 -2.21
N GLY A 97 11.67 8.60 -2.03
CA GLY A 97 10.75 8.56 -0.90
C GLY A 97 9.72 9.66 -0.94
N VAL A 98 8.59 9.41 -0.28
CA VAL A 98 7.48 10.35 -0.11
C VAL A 98 7.31 10.74 1.35
N ASP A 99 6.60 11.83 1.59
CA ASP A 99 6.36 12.37 2.93
C ASP A 99 5.28 11.59 3.69
N HIS A 100 4.38 10.92 2.95
CA HIS A 100 3.30 10.12 3.52
C HIS A 100 3.10 8.83 2.70
N PRO A 101 2.86 7.65 3.32
CA PRO A 101 2.69 6.37 2.61
C PRO A 101 1.63 6.43 1.52
N LYS A 102 0.50 7.10 1.76
CA LYS A 102 -0.57 7.27 0.76
C LYS A 102 -0.10 7.90 -0.56
N ASP A 103 1.03 8.61 -0.56
CA ASP A 103 1.62 9.24 -1.74
C ASP A 103 2.50 8.26 -2.54
N LEU A 104 2.75 7.05 -2.02
CA LEU A 104 3.41 5.99 -2.78
C LEU A 104 2.56 5.66 -4.02
N PRO A 105 3.16 5.56 -5.22
CA PRO A 105 2.43 5.29 -6.46
C PRO A 105 1.52 4.07 -6.37
N PHE A 106 1.93 3.04 -5.62
CA PHE A 106 1.12 1.86 -5.35
C PHE A 106 -0.23 2.20 -4.72
N TYR A 107 -0.23 2.95 -3.61
CA TYR A 107 -1.46 3.30 -2.90
C TYR A 107 -2.29 4.33 -3.66
N VAL A 108 -1.66 5.32 -4.33
CA VAL A 108 -2.38 6.30 -5.16
C VAL A 108 -3.24 5.60 -6.21
N ARG A 109 -2.70 4.60 -6.92
CA ARG A 109 -3.46 3.86 -7.94
C ARG A 109 -4.59 3.05 -7.34
N ARG A 110 -4.37 2.37 -6.21
CA ARG A 110 -5.39 1.55 -5.55
C ARG A 110 -6.51 2.41 -4.95
N LEU A 111 -6.19 3.60 -4.44
CA LEU A 111 -7.18 4.54 -3.92
C LEU A 111 -8.02 5.11 -5.08
N ALA A 112 -7.38 5.50 -6.19
CA ALA A 112 -8.08 5.97 -7.38
C ALA A 112 -8.99 4.89 -7.98
N TYR A 113 -8.57 3.62 -7.96
CA TYR A 113 -9.40 2.50 -8.37
C TYR A 113 -10.63 2.38 -7.47
N ALA A 114 -10.44 2.36 -6.15
CA ALA A 114 -11.55 2.18 -5.24
C ALA A 114 -12.54 3.34 -5.22
N LEU A 115 -12.08 4.59 -5.30
CA LEU A 115 -12.96 5.75 -5.41
C LEU A 115 -13.84 5.69 -6.66
N LYS A 116 -13.40 5.02 -7.74
CA LYS A 116 -14.21 4.81 -8.95
C LYS A 116 -15.25 3.69 -8.81
N HIS A 117 -15.02 2.71 -7.93
CA HIS A 117 -15.89 1.53 -7.79
C HIS A 117 -16.64 1.50 -6.43
N ILE A 118 -16.49 2.55 -5.63
CA ILE A 118 -17.18 2.69 -4.34
C ILE A 118 -18.70 2.80 -4.53
N ASP A 119 -19.16 3.39 -5.63
CA ASP A 119 -20.60 3.51 -5.92
C ASP A 119 -21.21 2.17 -6.36
N GLU A 120 -20.50 1.36 -7.14
CA GLU A 120 -21.01 0.07 -7.64
C GLU A 120 -21.09 -1.01 -6.54
N THR A 121 -20.18 -0.96 -5.57
CA THR A 121 -20.12 -1.95 -4.47
C THR A 121 -20.92 -1.54 -3.23
N SER A 122 -21.24 -0.26 -3.08
CA SER A 122 -21.94 0.24 -1.89
C SER A 122 -23.41 -0.19 -1.84
N GLU A 123 -24.14 -0.19 -2.96
CA GLU A 123 -25.56 -0.58 -2.96
C GLU A 123 -25.75 -2.06 -2.63
N GLU A 124 -25.00 -2.96 -3.27
CA GLU A 124 -25.10 -4.41 -2.98
C GLU A 124 -24.62 -4.74 -1.56
N PHE A 125 -23.61 -4.01 -1.07
CA PHE A 125 -23.12 -4.14 0.30
C PHE A 125 -24.16 -3.70 1.32
N TRP A 126 -24.74 -2.51 1.17
CA TRP A 126 -25.81 -2.04 2.06
C TRP A 126 -27.03 -2.95 1.99
N ALA A 127 -27.41 -3.42 0.80
CA ALA A 127 -28.47 -4.40 0.63
C ALA A 127 -28.14 -5.75 1.31
N ARG A 128 -26.86 -6.15 1.41
CA ARG A 128 -26.46 -7.33 2.18
C ARG A 128 -26.48 -7.07 3.68
N ILE A 129 -25.87 -5.98 4.17
CA ILE A 129 -25.84 -5.65 5.60
C ILE A 129 -27.25 -5.48 6.16
N GLN A 130 -28.16 -4.85 5.41
CA GLN A 130 -29.55 -4.68 5.80
C GLN A 130 -30.36 -5.99 5.75
N ARG A 131 -29.98 -6.95 4.89
CA ARG A 131 -30.53 -8.32 4.93
C ARG A 131 -30.02 -9.13 6.11
N GLU A 132 -28.73 -8.97 6.46
CA GLU A 132 -28.08 -9.72 7.54
C GLU A 132 -28.38 -9.13 8.93
N ASN A 133 -28.72 -7.84 9.01
CA ASN A 133 -29.02 -7.11 10.25
C ASN A 133 -30.29 -6.24 10.09
N PRO A 134 -31.47 -6.84 9.88
CA PRO A 134 -32.69 -6.12 9.53
C PRO A 134 -33.20 -5.20 10.64
N ASP A 135 -32.84 -5.46 11.90
CA ASP A 135 -33.28 -4.69 13.07
C ASP A 135 -32.37 -3.51 13.40
N ASN A 136 -31.27 -3.32 12.66
CA ASN A 136 -30.30 -2.28 12.93
C ASN A 136 -30.65 -1.06 12.07
N ASP A 137 -31.39 -0.13 12.67
CA ASP A 137 -31.77 1.15 12.05
C ASP A 137 -30.55 2.09 12.01
N TRP A 138 -29.83 2.05 10.88
CA TRP A 138 -28.70 2.92 10.60
C TRP A 138 -29.11 4.24 9.94
N SER A 139 -30.38 4.66 10.04
CA SER A 139 -30.75 6.02 9.64
C SER A 139 -29.93 7.02 10.46
N THR A 140 -29.14 7.82 9.75
CA THR A 140 -28.18 8.75 10.33
C THR A 140 -28.91 10.00 10.82
N ASP A 141 -28.68 10.37 12.08
CA ASP A 141 -28.92 11.72 12.61
C ASP A 141 -27.95 12.75 11.98
#